data_AF-A0A2T6ZH90-F1
#
_entry.id   AF-A0A2T6ZH90-F1
#
_cell.length_a   1.000
_cell.length_b   1.000
_cell.length_c   1.000
_cell.angle_alpha   90.00
_cell.angle_beta   90.00
_cell.angle_gamma   90.00
#
_symmetry.space_group_name_H-M   'P 1'
#
loop_
_entity.id
_entity.type
_entity.pdbx_description
1 polymer ?
#
loop_
_entity_poly.entity_id
_entity_poly.type
_entity_poly.pdbx_seq_one_letter_code
_entity_poly.pdbx_strand_id
1 'polypeptide(L)' 'RIYKESLELGYVPKRFRESIGVVMRKPNKPDYNSPNSFRIINLLDVLGKGLERVVVK' A
#
# COMPACT_ATOMS: atom_id res chain seq x y z
N ARG A 1 -4.96 12.33 16.27
CA ARG A 1 -5.38 13.69 15.86
C ARG A 1 -5.14 13.93 14.36
N ILE A 2 -3.91 13.71 13.87
CA ILE A 2 -3.55 13.90 12.44
C ILE A 2 -4.46 13.14 11.46
N TYR A 3 -4.76 11.86 11.69
CA TYR A 3 -5.66 11.12 10.77
C TYR A 3 -7.07 11.72 10.73
N LYS A 4 -7.60 12.18 11.86
CA LYS A 4 -8.92 12.81 11.93
C LYS A 4 -8.93 14.12 11.17
N GLU A 5 -7.97 15.00 11.43
CA GLU A 5 -7.83 16.29 10.73
C GLU A 5 -7.62 16.08 9.22
N SER A 6 -6.81 15.09 8.81
CA SER A 6 -6.61 14.70 7.41
C SER A 6 -7.92 14.28 6.73
N LEU A 7 -8.77 13.53 7.42
CA LEU A 7 -10.09 13.12 6.90
C LEU A 7 -11.08 14.29 6.86
N GLU A 8 -11.12 15.14 7.90
CA GLU A 8 -11.99 16.33 7.96
C GLU A 8 -11.63 17.35 6.87
N LEU A 9 -10.33 17.51 6.57
CA LEU A 9 -9.84 18.36 5.49
C LEU A 9 -9.97 17.71 4.10
N GLY A 10 -10.34 16.43 4.01
CA GLY A 10 -10.36 15.68 2.75
C GLY A 10 -8.98 15.56 2.08
N TYR A 11 -7.90 15.74 2.85
CA TYR A 11 -6.53 15.79 2.35
C TYR A 11 -5.70 14.67 2.94
N VAL A 12 -5.14 13.80 2.08
CA VAL A 12 -4.17 12.79 2.50
C VAL A 12 -2.74 13.30 2.20
N PRO A 13 -1.88 13.48 3.23
CA PRO A 13 -0.49 13.84 3.03
C PRO A 13 0.20 12.94 2.01
N LYS A 14 1.12 13.49 1.21
CA LYS A 14 1.84 12.72 0.18
C LYS A 14 2.51 11.47 0.76
N ARG A 15 3.13 11.61 1.94
CA ARG A 15 3.83 10.53 2.63
C ARG A 15 2.93 9.32 2.94
N PHE A 16 1.66 9.55 3.26
CA PHE A 16 0.71 8.47 3.58
C PHE A 16 0.25 7.71 2.32
N ARG A 17 0.57 8.24 1.13
CA ARG A 17 0.25 7.66 -0.18
C ARG A 17 1.48 7.03 -0.83
N GLU A 18 2.62 7.07 -0.17
CA GLU A 18 3.84 6.43 -0.65
C GLU A 18 3.82 4.95 -0.25
N SER A 19 4.20 4.10 -1.19
CA SER A 19 4.37 2.67 -0.93
C SER A 19 5.52 2.10 -1.75
N ILE A 20 6.13 1.05 -1.23
CA ILE A 20 7.15 0.29 -1.92
C ILE A 20 6.49 -0.94 -2.55
N GLY A 21 6.48 -1.00 -3.88
CA GLY A 21 6.00 -2.17 -4.61
C GLY A 21 7.03 -3.29 -4.59
N VAL A 22 6.76 -4.35 -3.84
CA VAL A 22 7.61 -5.54 -3.78
C VAL A 22 7.05 -6.61 -4.71
N VAL A 23 7.87 -7.07 -5.64
CA VAL A 23 7.48 -8.12 -6.59
C VAL A 23 7.84 -9.49 -6.00
N MET A 24 6.81 -10.27 -5.66
CA MET A 24 6.96 -11.64 -5.13
C MET A 24 6.58 -12.66 -6.20
N ARG A 25 7.41 -13.70 -6.38
CA ARG A 25 7.12 -14.79 -7.33
C ARG A 25 6.01 -15.70 -6.84
N LYS A 26 5.21 -16.23 -7.76
CA LYS A 26 4.31 -17.35 -7.44
C LYS A 26 5.12 -18.64 -7.34
N PRO A 27 4.78 -19.55 -6.41
CA PRO A 27 5.36 -20.88 -6.40
C PRO A 27 5.07 -21.56 -7.75
N ASN A 28 6.05 -22.27 -8.29
CA ASN A 28 6.00 -22.98 -9.58
C ASN A 28 5.99 -22.13 -10.86
N LYS A 29 6.30 -20.82 -10.77
CA LYS A 29 6.47 -19.94 -11.94
C LYS A 29 7.81 -19.21 -11.85
N PRO A 30 8.88 -19.72 -12.50
CA PRO A 30 10.23 -19.16 -12.38
C PRO A 30 10.41 -17.85 -13.15
N ASP A 31 9.66 -17.66 -14.24
CA ASP A 31 9.89 -16.58 -15.20
C ASP A 31 9.08 -15.32 -14.89
N TYR A 32 9.75 -14.16 -14.81
CA TYR A 32 9.11 -12.85 -14.70
C TYR A 32 8.52 -12.32 -16.02
N ASN A 33 8.60 -13.11 -17.09
CA ASN A 33 8.18 -12.70 -18.44
C ASN A 33 6.67 -12.57 -18.59
N SER A 34 5.88 -13.18 -17.69
CA SER A 34 4.42 -13.08 -17.70
C SER A 34 3.93 -12.38 -16.43
N PRO A 35 2.99 -11.40 -16.55
CA PRO A 35 2.31 -10.80 -15.40
C PRO A 35 1.64 -11.84 -14.48
N ASN A 36 1.31 -13.02 -15.01
CA ASN A 36 0.70 -14.11 -14.25
C ASN A 36 1.67 -14.88 -13.35
N SER A 37 2.98 -14.68 -13.49
CA SER A 37 4.02 -15.41 -12.74
C SER A 37 4.39 -14.79 -11.40
N PHE A 38 4.04 -13.52 -11.17
CA PHE A 38 4.37 -12.80 -9.95
C PHE A 38 3.12 -12.14 -9.33
N ARG A 39 3.31 -11.61 -8.13
CA ARG A 39 2.34 -10.81 -7.37
C ARG A 39 3.06 -9.55 -6.92
N ILE A 40 2.45 -8.40 -7.10
CA ILE A 40 2.97 -7.14 -6.55
C ILE A 40 2.29 -6.93 -5.19
N ILE A 41 3.08 -6.72 -4.15
CA ILE A 41 2.62 -6.35 -2.81
C ILE A 41 3.10 -4.94 -2.55
N ASN A 42 2.17 -4.01 -2.32
CA ASN A 42 2.50 -2.64 -1.96
C ASN A 42 2.65 -2.54 -0.44
N LEU A 43 3.86 -2.20 0.01
CA LEU A 43 4.16 -1.93 1.41
C LEU A 43 3.96 -0.44 1.66
N LEU A 44 2.81 -0.08 2.24
CA LEU A 44 2.53 1.27 2.68
C LEU A 44 3.44 1.67 3.84
N ASP A 45 3.73 2.96 3.95
CA ASP A 45 4.37 3.49 5.15
C ASP A 45 3.50 3.26 6.39
N VAL A 46 4.12 3.29 7.57
CA VAL A 46 3.42 2.99 8.83
C VAL A 46 2.25 3.96 9.06
N LEU A 47 2.38 5.21 8.60
CA LEU A 47 1.35 6.23 8.77
C LEU A 47 0.16 6.00 7.83
N GLY A 48 0.40 5.71 6.56
CA GLY A 48 -0.62 5.31 5.60
C GLY A 48 -1.34 4.03 6.03
N LYS A 49 -0.60 3.04 6.55
CA LYS A 49 -1.21 1.82 7.10
C LYS A 49 -2.05 2.07 8.36
N GLY A 50 -1.66 3.06 9.15
CA GLY A 50 -2.45 3.56 10.27
C GLY A 50 -3.75 4.21 9.80
N LEU A 51 -3.68 5.06 8.77
CA LEU A 51 -4.86 5.70 8.18
C LEU A 51 -5.82 4.68 7.58
N GLU A 52 -5.32 3.66 6.87
CA GLU A 52 -6.17 2.56 6.37
C GLU A 52 -6.98 1.91 7.47
N ARG A 53 -6.39 1.63 8.64
CA ARG A 53 -7.11 1.04 9.79
C ARG A 53 -8.16 1.95 10.40
N VAL A 54 -8.00 3.27 10.27
CA VAL A 54 -9.01 4.23 10.76
C VAL A 54 -10.19 4.29 9.80
N VAL A 55 -9.95 4.18 8.50
CA VAL A 55 -10.98 4.26 7.45
C VAL A 55 -11.69 2.93 7.24
N VAL A 56 -10.93 1.85 7.12
CA VAL A 56 -11.43 0.47 7.01
C VAL A 56 -11.75 0.00 8.42
N LYS A 57 -12.99 0.19 8.82
CA LYS A 57 -13.54 -0.35 10.05
C LYS A 57 -13.78 -1.85 9.91
#